data_AF-A0A3S8SF91-F1
#
_entry.id   AF-A0A3S8SF91-F1
#
_cell.length_a   1.000
_cell.length_b   1.000
_cell.length_c   1.000
_cell.angle_alpha   90.00
_cell.angle_beta   90.00
_cell.angle_gamma   90.00
#
_symmetry.space_group_name_H-M   'P 1'
#
loop_
_entity.id
_entity.type
_entity.pdbx_description
1 polymer ?
#
loop_
_entity_poly.entity_id
_entity_poly.type
_entity_poly.pdbx_seq_one_letter_code
_entity_poly.pdbx_strand_id
1 'polypeptide(L)' 'MTKYVLAPDSFKESMTAKEVCEAMSKGIKKADPTADIISVPMTDGGEGTVDSLVDATQGEKYLL' A
#
# COMPACT_ATOMS: atom_id res chain seq x y z
N MET A 1 12.35 11.86 -14.42
CA MET A 1 11.95 11.03 -13.27
C MET A 1 10.81 11.75 -12.58
N THR A 2 9.59 11.27 -12.78
CA THR A 2 8.39 11.80 -12.13
C THR A 2 8.21 11.09 -10.80
N LYS A 3 7.83 11.84 -9.75
CA LYS A 3 7.57 11.28 -8.41
C LYS A 3 6.08 11.03 -8.22
N TYR A 4 5.72 9.83 -7.80
CA TYR A 4 4.35 9.40 -7.53
C TYR A 4 4.22 8.98 -6.07
N VAL A 5 3.20 9.50 -5.37
CA VAL A 5 2.80 9.04 -4.04
C VAL A 5 1.52 8.23 -4.19
N LEU A 6 1.56 6.97 -3.80
CA LEU A 6 0.43 6.06 -3.84
C LEU A 6 -0.14 5.97 -2.43
N ALA A 7 -1.29 6.59 -2.19
CA ALA A 7 -1.99 6.55 -0.91
C ALA A 7 -3.40 5.94 -1.02
N PRO A 8 -3.55 4.71 -1.56
CA PRO A 8 -4.85 4.06 -1.69
C PRO A 8 -5.32 3.47 -0.36
N ASP A 9 -6.63 3.26 -0.27
CA ASP A 9 -7.26 2.38 0.71
C ASP A 9 -7.42 0.96 0.12
N SER A 10 -7.78 0.00 0.96
CA SER A 10 -8.13 -1.36 0.57
C SER A 10 -9.37 -1.41 -0.32
N PHE A 11 -9.42 -2.41 -1.19
CA PHE A 11 -10.65 -2.81 -1.85
C PHE A 11 -11.32 -3.84 -0.96
N LYS A 12 -12.40 -3.44 -0.31
CA LYS A 12 -13.14 -4.26 0.65
C LYS A 12 -13.41 -5.67 0.08
N GLU A 13 -13.06 -6.68 0.87
CA GLU A 13 -13.20 -8.12 0.53
C GLU A 13 -12.45 -8.58 -0.74
N SER A 14 -11.51 -7.78 -1.25
CA SER A 14 -10.78 -8.09 -2.49
C SER A 14 -9.28 -7.91 -2.38
N MET A 15 -8.81 -6.71 -2.07
CA MET A 15 -7.37 -6.39 -2.03
C MET A 15 -7.06 -5.52 -0.83
N THR A 16 -6.00 -5.84 -0.11
CA THR A 16 -5.41 -4.96 0.89
C THR A 16 -4.88 -3.68 0.25
N ALA A 17 -4.77 -2.58 1.02
CA ALA A 17 -4.21 -1.32 0.52
C ALA A 17 -2.78 -1.49 -0.05
N LYS A 18 -2.02 -2.45 0.49
CA LYS A 18 -0.70 -2.84 0.03
C LYS A 18 -0.73 -3.48 -1.36
N GLU A 19 -1.63 -4.44 -1.58
CA GLU A 19 -1.81 -5.07 -2.89
C GLU A 19 -2.26 -4.04 -3.94
N VAL A 20 -3.09 -3.06 -3.55
CA VAL A 20 -3.47 -1.95 -4.42
C VAL A 20 -2.25 -1.10 -4.79
N CYS A 21 -1.38 -0.75 -3.82
CA CYS A 21 -0.12 -0.05 -4.09
C CYS A 21 0.76 -0.81 -5.08
N GLU A 22 0.90 -2.13 -4.93
CA GLU A 22 1.69 -2.96 -5.83
C GLU A 22 1.12 -2.99 -7.25
N ALA A 23 -0.20 -3.12 -7.39
CA ALA A 23 -0.87 -3.11 -8.68
C ALA A 23 -0.70 -1.75 -9.39
N MET A 24 -0.89 -0.64 -8.65
CA MET A 24 -0.65 0.72 -9.15
C MET A 24 0.81 0.91 -9.58
N SER A 25 1.77 0.48 -8.76
CA SER A 25 3.20 0.58 -9.06
C SER A 25 3.58 -0.18 -10.34
N LYS A 26 3.04 -1.39 -10.54
CA LYS A 26 3.22 -2.15 -11.79
C LYS A 26 2.65 -1.41 -13.00
N GLY A 27 1.46 -0.80 -12.87
CA GLY A 27 0.86 -0.01 -13.93
C GLY A 27 1.67 1.23 -14.30
N ILE A 28 2.09 1.99 -13.28
CA ILE A 28 2.92 3.19 -13.46
C ILE A 28 4.24 2.83 -14.13
N LYS A 29 4.96 1.81 -13.64
CA LYS A 29 6.25 1.41 -14.22
C LYS A 29 6.14 0.91 -15.67
N LYS A 30 4.98 0.42 -16.11
CA LYS A 30 4.74 0.08 -17.52
C LYS A 30 4.65 1.32 -18.41
N ALA A 31 4.12 2.43 -17.88
CA ALA A 31 3.93 3.68 -18.63
C ALA A 31 5.12 4.65 -18.48
N ASP A 32 5.70 4.75 -17.27
CA ASP A 32 6.92 5.49 -16.94
C ASP A 32 7.89 4.56 -16.21
N PRO A 33 8.81 3.89 -16.93
CA PRO A 33 9.81 3.01 -16.34
C PRO A 33 10.78 3.71 -15.37
N THR A 34 10.83 5.05 -15.40
CA THR A 34 11.75 5.87 -14.59
C THR A 34 11.06 6.49 -13.37
N ALA A 35 9.80 6.13 -13.10
CA ALA A 35 9.04 6.67 -11.99
C ALA A 35 9.70 6.40 -10.63
N ASP A 36 9.79 7.45 -9.80
CA ASP A 36 10.12 7.34 -8.37
C ASP A 36 8.80 7.18 -7.59
N ILE A 37 8.60 6.05 -6.94
CA ILE A 37 7.31 5.65 -6.36
C ILE A 37 7.44 5.50 -4.84
N ILE A 38 6.60 6.23 -4.12
CA ILE A 38 6.45 6.13 -2.66
C ILE A 38 5.08 5.51 -2.37
N SER A 39 5.07 4.32 -1.78
CA SER A 39 3.84 3.63 -1.38
C SER A 39 3.50 3.93 0.07
N VAL A 40 2.28 4.40 0.30
CA VAL A 40 1.74 4.75 1.63
C VAL A 40 0.35 4.12 1.75
N PRO A 41 0.26 2.78 1.92
CA PRO A 41 -1.04 2.11 2.05
C PRO A 41 -1.81 2.66 3.25
N MET A 42 -3.04 3.13 3.00
CA MET A 42 -3.88 3.78 4.00
C MET A 42 -5.01 2.86 4.47
N THR A 43 -5.62 3.24 5.59
CA THR A 43 -6.85 2.66 6.15
C THR A 43 -7.58 3.75 6.92
N ASP A 44 -8.91 3.67 6.97
CA ASP A 44 -9.77 4.63 7.68
C ASP A 44 -10.07 4.24 9.14
N GLY A 45 -9.47 3.15 9.64
CA GLY A 45 -9.75 2.59 10.96
C GLY A 45 -10.58 1.30 10.94
N GLY A 46 -10.96 0.80 9.77
CA GLY A 46 -11.63 -0.47 9.58
C GLY A 46 -10.73 -1.72 9.72
N GLU A 47 -11.19 -2.82 9.13
CA GLU A 47 -10.43 -4.08 9.05
C GLU A 47 -9.09 -3.83 8.32
N GLY A 48 -7.99 -4.37 8.85
CA GLY A 48 -6.64 -4.11 8.32
C GLY A 48 -5.90 -2.92 8.95
N THR A 49 -6.50 -2.18 9.88
CA THR A 49 -5.81 -1.10 10.62
C THR A 49 -4.58 -1.59 11.38
N VAL A 50 -4.66 -2.78 11.99
CA VAL A 50 -3.52 -3.40 12.68
C VAL A 50 -2.41 -3.74 11.69
N ASP A 51 -2.75 -4.24 10.49
CA ASP A 51 -1.78 -4.50 9.43
C ASP A 51 -1.07 -3.22 8.98
N SER A 52 -1.82 -2.13 8.76
CA SER A 52 -1.25 -0.84 8.37
C SER A 52 -0.30 -0.27 9.42
N LEU A 53 -0.64 -0.39 10.71
CA LEU A 53 0.23 0.05 11.80
C LEU A 53 1.51 -0.80 11.87
N VAL A 54 1.38 -2.12 11.78
CA VAL A 54 2.52 -3.05 11.79
C VAL A 54 3.48 -2.74 10.64
N ASP A 55 2.96 -2.57 9.41
CA ASP A 55 3.77 -2.25 8.23
C ASP A 55 4.44 -0.86 8.36
N ALA A 56 3.75 0.14 8.92
CA ALA A 56 4.30 1.49 9.08
C ALA A 56 5.35 1.62 10.20
N THR A 57 5.21 0.86 11.29
CA THR A 57 6.11 0.95 12.46
C THR A 57 7.15 -0.16 12.53
N GLN A 58 7.19 -1.07 11.56
CA GLN A 58 8.01 -2.30 11.62
C GLN A 58 7.69 -3.15 12.87
N GLY A 59 6.39 -3.24 13.20
CA GLY A 59 5.91 -4.04 14.33
C GLY A 59 5.86 -5.54 14.03
N GLU A 60 5.48 -6.35 15.03
CA GLU A 60 5.24 -7.79 14.88
C GLU A 60 3.89 -8.17 15.51
N LYS A 61 3.19 -9.14 14.89
CA LYS A 61 1.97 -9.72 15.47
C LYS A 61 2.28 -11.05 16.14
N TYR A 62 1.81 -11.20 17.38
CA TYR A 62 1.87 -12.47 18.10
C TYR A 62 0.46 -13.08 18.12
N LEU A 63 0.32 -14.27 17.52
CA LEU A 63 -0.86 -15.11 17.64
C LEU A 63 -0.55 -16.20 18.68
N LEU A 64 -1.43 -16.33 19.68
CA LEU A 64 -1.37 -17.37 20.72
C LEU A 64 -1.81 -18.74 20.16
#